data_AF-F0XVZ8-F1
#
_entry.id   AF-F0XVZ8-F1
#
_cell.length_a   1.000
_cell.length_b   1.000
_cell.length_c   1.000
_cell.angle_alpha   90.00
_cell.angle_beta   90.00
_cell.angle_gamma   90.00
#
_symmetry.space_group_name_H-M   'P 1'
#
loop_
_entity.id
_entity.type
_entity.pdbx_description
1 polymer ?
#
loop_
_entity_poly.entity_id
_entity_poly.type
_entity_poly.pdbx_seq_one_letter_code
_entity_poly.pdbx_strand_id
1 'polypeptide(L)'
;MSRLAPWTCAGCGMDQSDGSPPHAHPLYPQAPVCGSCLATYNLGEFEVRGGHEIFCRLCGNGGDLFLCDACPRGLCVDCVGRTLGPSYAAREGRSDAEWRCFECDEKKLAEAARRKRWRGIFEATDRWRRGQLRPAKQQKTASERRAAREAEELRRKRAQAEKRREAELRRQEKEWRVLISDVSNGIERVPIRVVGATHGPLPEPFSYVRENIPHGDFQPSDDPAFRACCDCADGCADPTRCACVRRTGDRRAYDDDGCVDWANEFPAIYECNASCACRDGPGGCKNRVVGAGLTLPLEVFRCDARERGWGVRCTRTIPAGSFVAVYCGELLTDEEADARGRTRGDEYLFNMDCYQIDAARPQTSKSDDLFELHGPPEQSSASSAATPPEPSPPPSAATDPASSRTPATPTASKRPAALSPTPLRATPRPPRADGLDAPVCLDAKWYGSVGRYFNHSCEPNMAKQMVFVDSQDVRTPKIAFFALWDIPPKTELTYDYGYEVNQVHGRSLACKCGAEQCRGRLY
;
A
#
# COMPACT_ATOMS: atom_id res chain seq x y z
N MET A 1 -5.58 32.16 33.36
CA MET A 1 -4.68 31.10 32.86
C MET A 1 -4.19 30.30 34.05
N SER A 2 -4.45 28.99 34.10
CA SER A 2 -3.93 28.12 35.17
C SER A 2 -2.40 28.08 35.08
N ARG A 3 -1.70 28.49 36.15
CA ARG A 3 -0.24 28.34 36.24
C ARG A 3 0.11 26.86 36.42
N LEU A 4 1.27 26.45 35.90
CA LEU A 4 1.79 25.09 36.13
C LEU A 4 2.04 24.91 37.64
N ALA A 5 1.78 23.72 38.16
CA ALA A 5 2.04 23.41 39.56
C ALA A 5 3.56 23.53 39.87
N PRO A 6 3.95 24.05 41.05
CA PRO A 6 5.35 24.12 41.45
C PRO A 6 6.02 22.74 41.43
N TRP A 7 7.29 22.72 41.06
CA TRP A 7 8.09 21.49 41.00
C TRP A 7 9.55 21.78 41.30
N THR A 8 10.30 20.79 41.78
CA THR A 8 11.71 20.97 42.18
C THR A 8 12.66 20.38 41.14
N CYS A 9 13.69 21.15 40.76
CA CYS A 9 14.72 20.69 39.83
C CYS A 9 15.60 19.58 40.44
N ALA A 10 15.78 18.47 39.71
CA ALA A 10 16.64 17.37 40.14
C ALA A 10 18.13 17.75 40.17
N GLY A 11 18.56 18.65 39.27
CA GLY A 11 19.95 19.08 39.11
C GLY A 11 20.43 20.12 40.13
N CYS A 12 19.65 21.18 40.40
CA CYS A 12 20.03 22.23 41.37
C CYS A 12 19.23 22.22 42.68
N GLY A 13 18.11 21.48 42.75
CA GLY A 13 17.25 21.46 43.94
C GLY A 13 16.37 22.70 44.11
N MET A 14 16.40 23.65 43.17
CA MET A 14 15.57 24.86 43.25
C MET A 14 14.11 24.56 42.93
N ASP A 15 13.21 25.17 43.70
CA ASP A 15 11.76 25.12 43.45
C ASP A 15 11.38 26.07 42.32
N GLN A 16 10.77 25.53 41.27
CA GLN A 16 10.29 26.22 40.08
C GLN A 16 8.82 26.61 40.31
N SER A 17 8.63 27.69 41.06
CA SER A 17 7.31 28.27 41.38
C SER A 17 6.89 29.39 40.41
N ASP A 18 7.79 29.79 39.51
CA ASP A 18 7.62 30.79 38.46
C ASP A 18 6.68 30.34 37.32
N GLY A 19 6.34 29.05 37.29
CA GLY A 19 5.49 28.46 36.27
C GLY A 19 6.25 27.98 35.03
N SER A 20 7.58 27.99 35.07
CA SER A 20 8.43 27.45 34.01
C SER A 20 8.26 25.92 33.90
N PRO A 21 8.08 25.36 32.69
CA PRO A 21 7.93 23.91 32.52
C PRO A 21 9.27 23.18 32.73
N PRO A 22 9.26 21.95 33.26
CA PRO A 22 10.45 21.13 33.36
C PRO A 22 10.93 20.64 32.00
N HIS A 23 12.24 20.44 31.90
CA HIS A 23 12.87 19.67 30.83
C HIS A 23 13.25 18.28 31.34
N ALA A 24 13.26 17.29 30.45
CA ALA A 24 13.83 15.99 30.75
C ALA A 24 15.36 16.09 30.74
N HIS A 25 16.03 15.54 31.75
CA HIS A 25 17.49 15.48 31.76
C HIS A 25 18.00 14.62 30.58
N PRO A 26 19.05 15.05 29.84
CA PRO A 26 19.48 14.37 28.61
C PRO A 26 19.83 12.88 28.78
N LEU A 27 20.47 12.52 29.90
CA LEU A 27 20.83 11.13 30.22
C LEU A 27 19.77 10.42 31.09
N TYR A 28 18.93 11.18 31.79
CA TYR A 28 18.02 10.64 32.80
C TYR A 28 16.60 11.16 32.55
N PRO A 29 15.89 10.65 31.52
CA PRO A 29 14.67 11.29 31.03
C PRO A 29 13.56 11.42 32.09
N GLN A 30 13.58 10.57 33.11
CA GLN A 30 12.66 10.62 34.25
C GLN A 30 12.94 11.75 35.25
N ALA A 31 14.11 12.39 35.20
CA ALA A 31 14.52 13.47 36.09
C ALA A 31 14.17 14.84 35.50
N PRO A 32 13.31 15.65 36.15
CA PRO A 32 12.97 16.99 35.70
C PRO A 32 14.08 17.98 36.05
N VAL A 33 14.55 18.76 35.08
CA VAL A 33 15.57 19.80 35.27
C VAL A 33 15.09 21.15 34.74
N CYS A 34 15.51 22.23 35.40
CA CYS A 34 15.18 23.59 34.96
C CYS A 34 16.02 23.97 33.72
N GLY A 35 15.57 24.99 32.98
CA GLY A 35 16.25 25.43 31.75
C GLY A 35 17.70 25.84 31.98
N SER A 36 18.02 26.44 33.14
CA SER A 36 19.39 26.79 33.51
C SER A 36 20.27 25.55 33.71
N CYS A 37 19.81 24.54 34.46
CA CYS A 37 20.58 23.29 34.62
C CYS A 37 20.74 22.54 33.31
N LEU A 38 19.71 22.52 32.45
CA LEU A 38 19.81 21.90 31.13
C LEU A 38 20.86 22.61 30.26
N ALA A 39 20.85 23.95 30.25
CA ALA A 39 21.83 24.74 29.51
C ALA A 39 23.25 24.49 30.04
N THR A 40 23.46 24.55 31.35
CA THR A 40 24.76 24.25 31.98
C THR A 40 25.24 22.84 31.65
N TYR A 41 24.37 21.84 31.73
CA TYR A 41 24.72 20.46 31.38
C TYR A 41 25.15 20.31 29.91
N ASN A 42 24.52 21.07 29.00
CA ASN A 42 24.83 21.04 27.58
C ASN A 42 26.06 21.89 27.18
N LEU A 43 26.61 22.72 28.10
CA LEU A 43 27.81 23.52 27.85
C LEU A 43 29.12 22.77 28.16
N GLY A 44 29.06 21.67 28.91
CA GLY A 44 30.25 20.99 29.45
C GLY A 44 30.68 19.78 28.64
N GLU A 45 31.98 19.68 28.36
CA GLU A 45 32.64 18.40 28.07
C GLU A 45 32.95 17.69 29.39
N PHE A 46 32.60 16.42 29.50
CA PHE A 46 32.79 15.64 30.73
C PHE A 46 34.21 15.06 30.77
N GLU A 47 35.18 15.91 31.08
CA GLU A 47 36.60 15.55 31.18
C GLU A 47 36.80 14.40 32.19
N VAL A 48 37.63 13.43 31.82
CA VAL A 48 37.98 12.26 32.64
C VAL A 48 39.40 12.45 33.19
N ARG A 49 39.55 12.34 34.52
CA ARG A 49 40.83 12.38 35.21
C ARG A 49 40.92 11.24 36.20
N GLY A 50 42.03 10.48 36.16
CA GLY A 50 42.21 9.32 37.03
C GLY A 50 41.17 8.21 36.82
N GLY A 51 40.65 8.07 35.60
CA GLY A 51 39.66 7.04 35.26
C GLY A 51 38.19 7.43 35.50
N HIS A 52 37.93 8.60 36.11
CA HIS A 52 36.57 9.08 36.35
C HIS A 52 36.36 10.53 35.88
N GLU A 53 35.11 10.85 35.60
CA GLU A 53 34.68 12.19 35.21
C GLU A 53 34.76 13.14 36.41
N ILE A 54 35.29 14.34 36.18
CA ILE A 54 35.42 15.37 37.22
C ILE A 54 34.15 16.21 37.40
N PHE A 55 33.09 15.91 36.64
CA PHE A 55 31.79 16.59 36.69
C PHE A 55 30.66 15.60 37.01
N CYS A 56 29.68 16.06 37.78
CA CYS A 56 28.51 15.28 38.14
C CYS A 56 27.58 15.03 36.94
N ARG A 57 27.23 13.78 36.70
CA ARG A 57 26.32 13.37 35.62
C ARG A 57 24.84 13.74 35.77
N LEU A 58 24.44 14.39 36.86
CA LEU A 58 23.06 14.87 37.02
C LEU A 58 22.94 16.40 36.95
N CYS A 59 23.93 17.16 37.42
CA CYS A 59 23.88 18.62 37.41
C CYS A 59 24.89 19.28 36.47
N GLY A 60 25.90 18.55 35.98
CA GLY A 60 26.98 19.08 35.14
C GLY A 60 28.04 19.87 35.91
N ASN A 61 27.90 20.05 37.22
CA ASN A 61 28.87 20.77 38.05
C ASN A 61 29.91 19.83 38.65
N GLY A 62 31.09 20.35 38.98
CA GLY A 62 32.12 19.63 39.76
C GLY A 62 31.80 19.62 41.26
N GLY A 63 32.75 19.14 42.07
CA GLY A 63 32.67 19.10 43.54
C GLY A 63 33.05 17.73 44.09
N ASP A 64 32.58 17.41 45.31
CA ASP A 64 32.78 16.09 45.91
C ASP A 64 31.89 15.06 45.19
N LEU A 65 32.52 14.08 44.52
CA LEU A 65 31.84 13.09 43.68
C LEU A 65 31.89 11.70 44.31
N PHE A 66 30.74 11.01 44.27
CA PHE A 66 30.69 9.56 44.27
C PHE A 66 31.14 9.05 42.90
N LEU A 67 32.27 8.36 42.87
CA LEU A 67 32.82 7.72 41.68
C LEU A 67 32.23 6.32 41.55
N CYS A 68 31.79 5.96 40.34
CA CYS A 68 31.21 4.64 40.09
C CYS A 68 32.28 3.57 39.92
N ASP A 69 32.23 2.49 40.69
CA ASP A 69 33.22 1.40 40.56
C ASP A 69 33.14 0.64 39.23
N ALA A 70 32.00 0.75 38.54
CA ALA A 70 31.73 0.06 37.28
C ALA A 70 31.89 0.93 36.01
N CYS A 71 32.03 2.26 36.13
CA CYS A 71 32.18 3.12 34.96
C CYS A 71 32.82 4.47 35.31
N PRO A 72 33.29 5.25 34.32
CA PRO A 72 33.91 6.54 34.57
C PRO A 72 32.99 7.60 35.21
N ARG A 73 31.68 7.36 35.32
CA ARG A 73 30.72 8.40 35.72
C ARG A 73 30.76 8.73 37.20
N GLY A 74 30.69 10.02 37.52
CA GLY A 74 30.58 10.54 38.88
C GLY A 74 29.22 11.21 39.15
N LEU A 75 28.75 11.16 40.41
CA LEU A 75 27.61 11.96 40.87
C LEU A 75 28.01 12.74 42.13
N CYS A 76 27.74 14.04 42.18
CA CYS A 76 28.09 14.81 43.38
C CYS A 76 27.23 14.42 44.58
N VAL A 77 27.78 14.60 45.78
CA VAL A 77 27.12 14.25 47.04
C VAL A 77 25.73 14.87 47.14
N ASP A 78 25.59 16.12 46.71
CA ASP A 78 24.30 16.82 46.69
C ASP A 78 23.28 16.19 45.75
N CYS A 79 23.69 15.78 44.54
CA CYS A 79 22.79 15.15 43.57
C CYS A 79 22.33 13.77 44.05
N VAL A 80 23.23 13.01 44.68
CA VAL A 80 22.90 11.73 45.33
C VAL A 80 21.97 11.96 46.51
N GLY A 81 22.27 12.92 47.39
CA GLY A 81 21.48 13.28 48.56
C GLY A 81 20.09 13.79 48.19
N ARG A 82 19.98 14.62 47.16
CA ARG A 82 18.68 15.05 46.64
C ARG A 82 17.94 13.86 46.08
N THR A 83 18.55 13.04 45.23
CA THR A 83 17.85 11.98 44.49
C THR A 83 17.47 10.80 45.38
N LEU A 84 18.42 10.23 46.13
CA LEU A 84 18.24 9.04 46.96
C LEU A 84 17.93 9.35 48.43
N GLY A 85 18.26 10.55 48.91
CA GLY A 85 18.00 11.00 50.28
C GLY A 85 19.29 11.39 51.02
N PRO A 86 19.29 12.44 51.87
CA PRO A 86 20.50 12.88 52.57
C PRO A 86 21.12 11.79 53.46
N SER A 87 20.28 11.00 54.14
CA SER A 87 20.72 9.87 54.97
C SER A 87 21.36 8.74 54.16
N TYR A 88 20.92 8.55 52.90
CA TYR A 88 21.53 7.57 52.00
C TYR A 88 22.95 8.03 51.62
N ALA A 89 23.08 9.28 51.15
CA ALA A 89 24.38 9.84 50.78
C ALA A 89 25.38 9.83 51.96
N ALA A 90 24.92 10.18 53.16
CA ALA A 90 25.76 10.18 54.36
C ALA A 90 26.17 8.77 54.84
N ARG A 91 25.41 7.72 54.52
CA ARG A 91 25.80 6.33 54.83
C ARG A 91 26.80 5.81 53.81
N GLU A 92 26.50 5.97 52.52
CA GLU A 92 27.38 5.49 51.46
C GLU A 92 28.72 6.23 51.42
N GLY A 93 28.75 7.54 51.73
CA GLY A 93 29.99 8.32 51.78
C GLY A 93 30.95 7.93 52.93
N ARG A 94 30.54 7.02 53.82
CA ARG A 94 31.36 6.45 54.91
C ARG A 94 31.55 4.93 54.77
N SER A 95 31.11 4.36 53.66
CA SER A 95 31.14 2.93 53.39
C SER A 95 32.30 2.61 52.45
N ASP A 96 33.04 1.54 52.72
CA ASP A 96 34.04 0.98 51.79
C ASP A 96 33.41 0.03 50.75
N ALA A 97 32.07 -0.03 50.69
CA ALA A 97 31.34 -0.90 49.77
C ALA A 97 31.30 -0.34 48.33
N GLU A 98 31.25 -1.24 47.35
CA GLU A 98 31.10 -0.87 45.93
C GLU A 98 29.86 0.01 45.72
N TRP A 99 30.05 1.16 45.10
CA TRP A 99 29.04 2.12 44.72
C TRP A 99 28.85 2.19 43.21
N ARG A 100 27.59 2.07 42.78
CA ARG A 100 27.16 2.16 41.37
C ARG A 100 26.33 3.41 41.12
N CYS A 101 26.63 4.12 40.03
CA CYS A 101 25.88 5.28 39.57
C CYS A 101 24.48 4.92 39.04
N PHE A 102 23.67 5.91 38.70
CA PHE A 102 22.30 5.71 38.21
C PHE A 102 22.19 4.97 36.88
N GLU A 103 23.25 4.95 36.07
CA GLU A 103 23.30 4.16 34.83
C GLU A 103 23.65 2.70 35.10
N CYS A 104 24.57 2.47 36.05
CA CYS A 104 25.01 1.11 36.42
C CYS A 104 24.04 0.42 37.37
N ASP A 105 23.14 1.18 38.00
CA ASP A 105 22.02 0.68 38.80
C ASP A 105 20.78 1.57 38.58
N GLU A 106 20.08 1.29 37.48
CA GLU A 106 18.88 2.02 37.07
C GLU A 106 17.74 1.96 38.10
N LYS A 107 17.73 0.94 38.97
CA LYS A 107 16.69 0.78 40.00
C LYS A 107 16.73 1.94 40.99
N LYS A 108 17.93 2.43 41.35
CA LYS A 108 18.12 3.59 42.23
C LYS A 108 17.36 4.81 41.74
N LEU A 109 17.52 5.12 40.45
CA LEU A 109 16.87 6.27 39.84
C LEU A 109 15.38 6.03 39.61
N ALA A 110 14.98 4.82 39.22
CA ALA A 110 13.58 4.48 38.99
C ALA A 110 12.74 4.53 40.29
N GLU A 111 13.30 4.07 41.41
CA GLU A 111 12.67 4.16 42.74
C GLU A 111 12.62 5.60 43.25
N ALA A 112 13.71 6.36 43.09
CA ALA A 112 13.75 7.77 43.42
C ALA A 112 12.72 8.57 42.63
N ALA A 113 12.61 8.35 41.32
CA ALA A 113 11.63 8.99 40.45
C ALA A 113 10.18 8.69 40.87
N ARG A 114 9.90 7.44 41.29
CA ARG A 114 8.61 7.04 41.86
C ARG A 114 8.32 7.76 43.17
N ARG A 115 9.25 7.72 44.13
CA ARG A 115 9.12 8.37 45.44
C ARG A 115 8.92 9.88 45.34
N LYS A 116 9.65 10.52 44.42
CA LYS A 116 9.57 11.96 44.14
C LYS A 116 8.45 12.37 43.19
N ARG A 117 7.66 11.42 42.69
CA ARG A 117 6.54 11.64 41.77
C ARG A 117 6.92 12.43 40.51
N TRP A 118 8.13 12.23 39.97
CA TRP A 118 8.60 12.96 38.80
C TRP A 118 7.75 12.74 37.55
N ARG A 119 7.22 11.53 37.36
CA ARG A 119 6.22 11.24 36.32
C ARG A 119 5.00 12.16 36.42
N GLY A 120 4.51 12.39 37.63
CA GLY A 120 3.35 13.25 37.88
C GLY A 120 3.61 14.72 37.52
N ILE A 121 4.86 15.18 37.60
CA ILE A 121 5.27 16.52 37.17
C ILE A 121 5.13 16.63 35.65
N PHE A 122 5.71 15.71 34.87
CA PHE A 122 5.60 15.71 33.41
C PHE A 122 4.15 15.55 32.93
N GLU A 123 3.37 14.66 33.56
CA GLU A 123 1.95 14.52 33.27
C GLU A 123 1.15 15.80 33.56
N ALA A 124 1.49 16.52 34.64
CA ALA A 124 0.89 17.81 34.96
C ALA A 124 1.27 18.87 33.92
N THR A 125 2.52 18.88 33.45
CA THR A 125 3.00 19.74 32.35
C THR A 125 2.27 19.45 31.05
N ASP A 126 2.05 18.20 30.70
CA ASP A 126 1.31 17.82 29.48
C ASP A 126 -0.18 18.16 29.57
N ARG A 127 -0.79 18.01 30.75
CA ARG A 127 -2.16 18.49 30.99
C ARG A 127 -2.25 20.02 30.85
N TRP A 128 -1.27 20.74 31.41
CA TRP A 128 -1.18 22.19 31.29
C TRP A 128 -0.98 22.64 29.83
N ARG A 129 -0.06 22.03 29.07
CA ARG A 129 0.14 22.29 27.63
C ARG A 129 -1.13 22.04 26.82
N ARG A 130 -1.81 20.91 27.05
CA ARG A 130 -3.11 20.60 26.42
C ARG A 130 -4.22 21.59 26.80
N GLY A 131 -4.18 22.14 28.00
CA GLY A 131 -5.08 23.20 28.45
C GLY A 131 -4.86 24.54 27.74
N GLN A 132 -3.61 24.89 27.43
CA GLN A 132 -3.25 26.06 26.63
C GLN A 132 -3.58 25.88 25.13
N LEU A 133 -3.51 24.63 24.64
CA LEU A 133 -3.80 24.26 23.25
C LEU A 133 -5.28 24.01 22.97
N ARG A 134 -6.19 24.19 23.93
CA ARG A 134 -7.63 24.21 23.62
C ARG A 134 -7.85 25.37 22.65
N PRO A 135 -8.26 25.12 21.39
CA PRO A 135 -8.64 26.22 20.53
C PRO A 135 -9.75 26.97 21.26
N ALA A 136 -9.62 28.29 21.38
CA ALA A 136 -10.80 29.10 21.67
C ALA A 136 -11.87 28.64 20.67
N LYS A 137 -13.09 28.32 21.13
CA LYS A 137 -14.23 28.19 20.21
C LYS A 137 -14.34 29.53 19.49
N GLN A 138 -13.68 29.67 18.35
CA GLN A 138 -13.91 30.80 17.47
C GLN A 138 -15.40 30.72 17.14
N GLN A 139 -16.16 31.70 17.64
CA GLN A 139 -17.54 31.82 17.21
C GLN A 139 -17.45 32.13 15.73
N LYS A 140 -17.79 31.15 14.87
CA LYS A 140 -17.96 31.39 13.44
C LYS A 140 -18.78 32.66 13.28
N THR A 141 -18.24 33.61 12.54
CA THR A 141 -18.90 34.88 12.21
C THR A 141 -20.26 34.59 11.56
N ALA A 142 -21.18 35.56 11.60
CA ALA A 142 -22.47 35.41 10.90
C ALA A 142 -22.26 35.08 9.41
N SER A 143 -21.21 35.63 8.79
CA SER A 143 -20.80 35.35 7.41
C SER A 143 -20.39 33.88 7.21
N GLU A 144 -19.51 33.33 8.06
CA GLU A 144 -19.06 31.94 7.96
C GLU A 144 -20.19 30.94 8.22
N ARG A 145 -21.12 31.26 9.13
CA ARG A 145 -22.32 30.43 9.36
C ARG A 145 -23.26 30.44 8.15
N ARG A 146 -23.41 31.60 7.51
CA ARG A 146 -24.21 31.74 6.29
C ARG A 146 -23.58 30.97 5.13
N ALA A 147 -22.27 31.14 4.88
CA ALA A 147 -21.54 30.41 3.85
C ALA A 147 -21.60 28.89 4.05
N ALA A 148 -21.49 28.41 5.30
CA ALA A 148 -21.65 26.98 5.60
C ALA A 148 -23.06 26.46 5.31
N ARG A 149 -24.11 27.23 5.63
CA ARG A 149 -25.51 26.88 5.30
C ARG A 149 -25.74 26.85 3.80
N GLU A 150 -25.25 27.85 3.08
CA GLU A 150 -25.35 27.91 1.61
C GLU A 150 -24.60 26.75 0.94
N ALA A 151 -23.41 26.40 1.42
CA ALA A 151 -22.65 25.24 0.93
C ALA A 151 -23.38 23.91 1.20
N GLU A 152 -23.97 23.73 2.39
CA GLU A 152 -24.75 22.54 2.72
C GLU A 152 -26.03 22.45 1.87
N GLU A 153 -26.73 23.56 1.66
CA GLU A 153 -27.91 23.62 0.79
C GLU A 153 -27.56 23.27 -0.66
N LEU A 154 -26.46 23.81 -1.17
CA LEU A 154 -25.95 23.48 -2.51
C LEU A 154 -25.60 21.99 -2.62
N ARG A 155 -24.95 21.41 -1.61
CA ARG A 155 -24.64 19.97 -1.57
C ARG A 155 -25.93 19.13 -1.59
N ARG A 156 -26.94 19.50 -0.81
CA ARG A 156 -28.25 18.82 -0.80
C ARG A 156 -28.95 18.91 -2.15
N LYS A 157 -28.96 20.10 -2.77
CA LYS A 157 -29.54 20.31 -4.11
C LYS A 157 -28.85 19.45 -5.17
N ARG A 158 -27.50 19.38 -5.16
CA ARG A 158 -26.72 18.51 -6.06
C ARG A 158 -27.05 17.03 -5.86
N ALA A 159 -27.05 16.55 -4.62
CA ALA A 159 -27.39 15.16 -4.30
C ALA A 159 -28.83 14.79 -4.72
N GLN A 160 -29.78 15.72 -4.58
CA GLN A 160 -31.16 15.51 -5.02
C GLN A 160 -31.28 15.48 -6.55
N ALA A 161 -30.56 16.36 -7.26
CA ALA A 161 -30.51 16.34 -8.72
C ALA A 161 -29.89 15.05 -9.27
N GLU A 162 -28.82 14.56 -8.64
CA GLU A 162 -28.17 13.29 -8.98
C GLU A 162 -29.13 12.10 -8.79
N LYS A 163 -29.80 12.00 -7.64
CA LYS A 163 -30.82 10.96 -7.40
C LYS A 163 -31.94 10.97 -8.44
N ARG A 164 -32.42 12.16 -8.84
CA ARG A 164 -33.45 12.29 -9.89
C ARG A 164 -32.94 11.78 -11.23
N ARG A 165 -31.70 12.13 -11.59
CA ARG A 165 -31.09 11.69 -12.85
C ARG A 165 -30.85 10.18 -12.89
N GLU A 166 -30.39 9.59 -11.79
CA GLU A 166 -30.24 8.14 -11.66
C GLU A 166 -31.58 7.40 -11.75
N ALA A 167 -32.64 7.93 -11.16
CA ALA A 167 -33.99 7.36 -11.28
C ALA A 167 -34.51 7.41 -12.72
N GLU A 168 -34.24 8.49 -13.44
CA GLU A 168 -34.59 8.63 -14.86
C GLU A 168 -33.82 7.64 -15.75
N LEU A 169 -32.50 7.51 -15.54
CA LEU A 169 -31.69 6.49 -16.21
C LEU A 169 -32.24 5.09 -15.97
N ARG A 170 -32.52 4.73 -14.71
CA ARG A 170 -33.11 3.43 -14.37
C ARG A 170 -34.46 3.20 -15.07
N ARG A 171 -35.22 4.26 -15.34
CA ARG A 171 -36.45 4.17 -16.14
C ARG A 171 -36.13 3.88 -17.60
N GLN A 172 -35.19 4.61 -18.21
CA GLN A 172 -34.74 4.41 -19.59
C GLN A 172 -34.11 3.03 -19.81
N GLU A 173 -33.34 2.54 -18.85
CA GLU A 173 -32.67 1.24 -18.92
C GLU A 173 -33.65 0.06 -19.06
N LYS A 174 -34.91 0.21 -18.61
CA LYS A 174 -35.94 -0.83 -18.81
C LYS A 174 -36.28 -1.05 -20.27
N GLU A 175 -36.09 -0.03 -21.10
CA GLU A 175 -36.35 -0.09 -22.54
C GLU A 175 -35.11 -0.49 -23.35
N TRP A 176 -33.95 -0.64 -22.69
CA TRP A 176 -32.73 -1.00 -23.40
C TRP A 176 -32.83 -2.39 -24.00
N ARG A 177 -32.13 -2.56 -25.13
CA ARG A 177 -32.00 -3.78 -25.89
C ARG A 177 -30.52 -4.04 -26.15
N VAL A 178 -30.23 -5.26 -26.59
CA VAL A 178 -28.90 -5.61 -27.09
C VAL A 178 -28.76 -5.00 -28.48
N LEU A 179 -27.80 -4.09 -28.64
CA LEU A 179 -27.49 -3.42 -29.90
C LEU A 179 -26.41 -4.19 -30.68
N ILE A 180 -25.43 -4.76 -29.96
CA ILE A 180 -24.41 -5.67 -30.50
C ILE A 180 -24.39 -6.90 -29.60
N SER A 181 -24.55 -8.08 -30.20
CA SER A 181 -24.62 -9.35 -29.47
C SER A 181 -23.31 -9.76 -28.82
N ASP A 182 -22.19 -9.40 -29.44
CA ASP A 182 -20.85 -9.63 -28.93
C ASP A 182 -19.83 -8.71 -29.60
N VAL A 183 -19.26 -7.76 -28.86
CA VAL A 183 -18.18 -6.89 -29.38
C VAL A 183 -16.85 -7.63 -29.50
N SER A 184 -16.70 -8.78 -28.84
CA SER A 184 -15.50 -9.61 -28.94
C SER A 184 -15.49 -10.54 -30.15
N ASN A 185 -16.60 -10.67 -30.88
CA ASN A 185 -16.77 -11.59 -32.00
C ASN A 185 -16.32 -13.04 -31.69
N GLY A 186 -16.69 -13.55 -30.51
CA GLY A 186 -16.35 -14.91 -30.07
C GLY A 186 -14.91 -15.10 -29.59
N ILE A 187 -14.10 -14.03 -29.53
CA ILE A 187 -12.76 -14.10 -28.95
C ILE A 187 -12.87 -14.38 -27.46
N GLU A 188 -13.78 -13.71 -26.74
CA GLU A 188 -14.02 -13.99 -25.33
C GLU A 188 -14.97 -15.16 -25.11
N ARG A 189 -14.72 -15.93 -24.04
CA ARG A 189 -15.55 -17.11 -23.70
C ARG A 189 -17.00 -16.72 -23.41
N VAL A 190 -17.17 -15.55 -22.82
CA VAL A 190 -18.47 -14.97 -22.49
C VAL A 190 -18.70 -13.76 -23.38
N PRO A 191 -19.75 -13.75 -24.22
CA PRO A 191 -20.05 -12.65 -25.13
C PRO A 191 -20.21 -11.32 -24.39
N ILE A 192 -19.55 -10.28 -24.89
CA ILE A 192 -19.62 -8.93 -24.30
C ILE A 192 -20.63 -8.12 -25.11
N ARG A 193 -21.82 -7.94 -24.55
CA ARG A 193 -22.92 -7.26 -25.24
C ARG A 193 -22.78 -5.75 -25.19
N VAL A 194 -23.21 -5.07 -26.23
CA VAL A 194 -23.49 -3.62 -26.17
C VAL A 194 -24.99 -3.44 -25.97
N VAL A 195 -25.37 -2.70 -24.93
CA VAL A 195 -26.77 -2.45 -24.58
C VAL A 195 -27.10 -0.96 -24.61
N GLY A 196 -28.31 -0.62 -25.04
CA GLY A 196 -28.78 0.76 -25.13
C GLY A 196 -30.18 0.87 -25.72
N ALA A 197 -30.62 2.10 -25.99
CA ALA A 197 -31.88 2.36 -26.69
C ALA A 197 -31.81 1.83 -28.14
N THR A 198 -32.92 1.32 -28.68
CA THR A 198 -32.98 0.67 -30.01
C THR A 198 -32.41 1.50 -31.16
N HIS A 199 -32.51 2.83 -31.07
CA HIS A 199 -31.96 3.77 -32.06
C HIS A 199 -30.86 4.66 -31.46
N GLY A 200 -30.20 4.18 -30.40
CA GLY A 200 -29.07 4.85 -29.77
C GLY A 200 -27.78 4.74 -30.59
N PRO A 201 -26.76 5.53 -30.22
CA PRO A 201 -25.45 5.44 -30.87
C PRO A 201 -24.80 4.07 -30.65
N LEU A 202 -23.96 3.66 -31.59
CA LEU A 202 -23.07 2.50 -31.45
C LEU A 202 -21.66 2.94 -31.08
N PRO A 203 -20.85 2.09 -30.43
CA PRO A 203 -19.44 2.37 -30.21
C PRO A 203 -18.70 2.51 -31.54
N GLU A 204 -17.65 3.32 -31.57
CA GLU A 204 -16.78 3.42 -32.74
C GLU A 204 -16.20 2.04 -33.08
N PRO A 205 -16.15 1.65 -34.37
CA PRO A 205 -15.59 0.37 -34.78
C PRO A 205 -14.12 0.23 -34.37
N PHE A 206 -13.76 -0.93 -33.85
CA PHE A 206 -12.40 -1.34 -33.52
C PHE A 206 -12.28 -2.86 -33.63
N SER A 207 -11.05 -3.37 -33.72
CA SER A 207 -10.73 -4.79 -33.71
C SER A 207 -10.52 -5.27 -32.28
N TYR A 208 -11.34 -6.22 -31.82
CA TYR A 208 -11.19 -6.78 -30.49
C TYR A 208 -9.95 -7.68 -30.40
N VAL A 209 -9.12 -7.51 -29.37
CA VAL A 209 -7.92 -8.34 -29.11
C VAL A 209 -7.81 -8.68 -27.62
N ARG A 210 -7.28 -9.87 -27.33
CA ARG A 210 -6.98 -10.35 -25.96
C ARG A 210 -5.50 -10.18 -25.58
N GLU A 211 -4.64 -10.03 -26.58
CA GLU A 211 -3.21 -9.90 -26.43
C GLU A 211 -2.74 -8.55 -26.96
N ASN A 212 -1.67 -8.05 -26.37
CA ASN A 212 -1.02 -6.83 -26.84
C ASN A 212 -0.35 -7.09 -28.21
N ILE A 213 -0.46 -6.12 -29.11
CA ILE A 213 0.11 -6.22 -30.45
C ILE A 213 1.37 -5.35 -30.53
N PRO A 214 2.55 -5.90 -30.79
CA PRO A 214 3.74 -5.10 -31.05
C PRO A 214 3.55 -4.20 -32.27
N HIS A 215 3.95 -2.92 -32.18
CA HIS A 215 3.86 -1.98 -33.30
C HIS A 215 5.25 -1.57 -33.82
N GLY A 216 5.36 -1.51 -35.15
CA GLY A 216 6.59 -1.07 -35.81
C GLY A 216 7.79 -1.93 -35.43
N ASP A 217 8.89 -1.26 -35.04
CA ASP A 217 10.15 -1.91 -34.70
C ASP A 217 10.19 -2.42 -33.24
N PHE A 218 9.19 -2.08 -32.41
CA PHE A 218 9.11 -2.62 -31.06
C PHE A 218 8.76 -4.12 -31.13
N GLN A 219 9.64 -4.96 -30.59
CA GLN A 219 9.39 -6.39 -30.43
C GLN A 219 9.61 -6.78 -28.96
N PRO A 220 8.65 -7.50 -28.34
CA PRO A 220 8.87 -8.14 -27.05
C PRO A 220 10.08 -9.06 -27.12
N SER A 221 10.81 -9.19 -26.02
CA SER A 221 11.97 -10.08 -25.99
C SER A 221 11.55 -11.54 -26.20
N ASP A 222 12.27 -12.25 -27.05
CA ASP A 222 12.13 -13.69 -27.28
C ASP A 222 13.07 -14.54 -26.41
N ASP A 223 13.89 -13.89 -25.55
CA ASP A 223 14.85 -14.55 -24.67
C ASP A 223 14.14 -15.59 -23.78
N PRO A 224 14.56 -16.87 -23.82
CA PRO A 224 14.05 -17.92 -22.94
C PRO A 224 14.07 -17.56 -21.45
N ALA A 225 14.98 -16.68 -21.02
CA ALA A 225 15.05 -16.18 -19.64
C ALA A 225 13.75 -15.49 -19.19
N PHE A 226 12.99 -14.87 -20.11
CA PHE A 226 11.69 -14.28 -19.83
C PHE A 226 10.53 -15.30 -19.80
N ARG A 227 10.79 -16.56 -20.12
CA ARG A 227 9.79 -17.65 -20.12
C ARG A 227 9.94 -18.58 -18.92
N ALA A 228 10.48 -18.08 -17.81
CA ALA A 228 10.71 -18.93 -16.64
C ALA A 228 9.42 -19.60 -16.18
N CYS A 229 9.51 -20.89 -15.88
CA CYS A 229 8.38 -21.72 -15.49
C CYS A 229 8.70 -22.47 -14.20
N CYS A 230 7.66 -23.00 -13.54
CA CYS A 230 7.84 -23.89 -12.41
C CYS A 230 7.77 -25.35 -12.85
N ASP A 231 8.45 -26.20 -12.08
CA ASP A 231 8.48 -27.66 -12.17
C ASP A 231 7.58 -28.32 -11.11
N CYS A 232 6.69 -27.54 -10.49
CA CYS A 232 5.82 -28.01 -9.42
C CYS A 232 4.88 -29.13 -9.89
N ALA A 233 4.89 -30.26 -9.19
CA ALA A 233 3.96 -31.37 -9.42
C ALA A 233 2.68 -31.28 -8.56
N ASP A 234 2.65 -30.40 -7.56
CA ASP A 234 1.59 -30.27 -6.55
C ASP A 234 0.55 -29.18 -6.90
N GLY A 235 0.45 -28.76 -8.16
CA GLY A 235 -0.40 -27.63 -8.53
C GLY A 235 0.06 -26.30 -7.91
N CYS A 236 1.35 -26.21 -7.55
CA CYS A 236 1.93 -25.10 -6.79
C CYS A 236 1.32 -24.94 -5.39
N ALA A 237 0.79 -26.01 -4.79
CA ALA A 237 0.20 -26.04 -3.45
C ALA A 237 1.06 -25.27 -2.44
N ASP A 238 2.36 -25.58 -2.39
CA ASP A 238 3.35 -24.89 -1.58
C ASP A 238 3.91 -23.62 -2.29
N PRO A 239 3.55 -22.40 -1.82
CA PRO A 239 4.00 -21.15 -2.44
C PRO A 239 5.52 -20.93 -2.32
N THR A 240 6.16 -21.54 -1.33
CA THR A 240 7.60 -21.35 -1.07
C THR A 240 8.47 -22.11 -2.06
N ARG A 241 7.91 -23.12 -2.74
CA ARG A 241 8.64 -23.96 -3.71
C ARG A 241 8.46 -23.48 -5.14
N CYS A 242 7.31 -22.91 -5.47
CA CYS A 242 6.99 -22.50 -6.83
C CYS A 242 7.81 -21.30 -7.31
N ALA A 243 8.64 -21.49 -8.34
CA ALA A 243 9.44 -20.41 -8.93
C ALA A 243 8.61 -19.21 -9.41
N CYS A 244 7.38 -19.43 -9.91
CA CYS A 244 6.48 -18.35 -10.32
C CYS A 244 5.95 -17.55 -9.12
N VAL A 245 5.49 -18.24 -8.07
CA VAL A 245 4.97 -17.60 -6.85
C VAL A 245 6.08 -16.85 -6.10
N ARG A 246 7.29 -17.43 -6.04
CA ARG A 246 8.46 -16.76 -5.44
C ARG A 246 8.77 -15.41 -6.08
N ARG A 247 8.65 -15.28 -7.41
CA ARG A 247 8.81 -13.99 -8.12
C ARG A 247 7.78 -12.93 -7.72
N THR A 248 6.59 -13.36 -7.30
CA THR A 248 5.55 -12.46 -6.79
C THR A 248 5.85 -11.98 -5.36
N GLY A 249 6.76 -12.67 -4.64
CA GLY A 249 7.18 -12.33 -3.27
C GLY A 249 6.95 -13.46 -2.27
N ASP A 250 7.26 -14.71 -2.65
CA ASP A 250 7.19 -15.92 -1.81
C ASP A 250 5.82 -16.22 -1.17
N ARG A 251 4.73 -15.65 -1.70
CA ARG A 251 3.34 -15.87 -1.26
C ARG A 251 2.38 -15.83 -2.44
N ARG A 252 1.25 -16.53 -2.32
CA ARG A 252 0.22 -16.51 -3.36
C ARG A 252 -0.43 -15.13 -3.43
N ALA A 253 -0.59 -14.62 -4.65
CA ALA A 253 -1.41 -13.43 -4.89
C ALA A 253 -2.90 -13.76 -4.90
N TYR A 254 -3.26 -14.97 -5.34
CA TYR A 254 -4.64 -15.43 -5.48
C TYR A 254 -5.00 -16.44 -4.39
N ASP A 255 -6.22 -16.32 -3.88
CA ASP A 255 -6.87 -17.35 -3.07
C ASP A 255 -7.40 -18.52 -3.91
N ASP A 256 -8.07 -19.47 -3.27
CA ASP A 256 -8.59 -20.67 -3.92
C ASP A 256 -9.72 -20.40 -4.92
N ASP A 257 -10.40 -19.26 -4.78
CA ASP A 257 -11.45 -18.76 -5.66
C ASP A 257 -10.89 -17.87 -6.80
N GLY A 258 -9.57 -17.65 -6.83
CA GLY A 258 -8.90 -16.83 -7.83
C GLY A 258 -9.01 -15.33 -7.58
N CYS A 259 -9.34 -14.91 -6.35
CA CYS A 259 -9.41 -13.51 -5.96
C CYS A 259 -8.06 -13.04 -5.39
N VAL A 260 -7.67 -11.82 -5.75
CA VAL A 260 -6.46 -11.17 -5.23
C VAL A 260 -6.66 -10.78 -3.76
N ASP A 261 -5.68 -11.10 -2.93
CA ASP A 261 -5.63 -10.67 -1.54
C ASP A 261 -5.08 -9.24 -1.39
N TRP A 262 -5.97 -8.27 -1.27
CA TRP A 262 -5.63 -6.85 -1.05
C TRP A 262 -5.01 -6.55 0.31
N ALA A 263 -4.99 -7.49 1.27
CA ALA A 263 -4.25 -7.29 2.50
C ALA A 263 -2.73 -7.26 2.28
N ASN A 264 -2.27 -7.75 1.12
CA ASN A 264 -0.88 -7.78 0.71
C ASN A 264 -0.64 -6.83 -0.47
N GLU A 265 0.52 -6.18 -0.47
CA GLU A 265 0.97 -5.38 -1.61
C GLU A 265 1.79 -6.24 -2.58
N PHE A 266 1.36 -6.25 -3.84
CA PHE A 266 2.02 -6.96 -4.94
C PHE A 266 2.48 -5.96 -6.01
N PRO A 267 3.79 -5.64 -6.09
CA PRO A 267 4.32 -4.76 -7.13
C PRO A 267 4.01 -5.28 -8.54
N ALA A 268 4.07 -6.60 -8.72
CA ALA A 268 3.60 -7.33 -9.88
C ALA A 268 3.22 -8.76 -9.48
N ILE A 269 2.36 -9.40 -10.27
CA ILE A 269 2.01 -10.82 -10.09
C ILE A 269 2.60 -11.61 -11.25
N TYR A 270 3.25 -12.74 -10.93
CA TYR A 270 3.82 -13.66 -11.90
C TYR A 270 3.02 -14.97 -11.90
N GLU A 271 2.21 -15.16 -12.95
CA GLU A 271 1.41 -16.37 -13.12
C GLU A 271 2.22 -17.55 -13.63
N CYS A 272 1.69 -18.76 -13.41
CA CYS A 272 2.13 -19.94 -14.11
C CYS A 272 1.59 -19.94 -15.55
N ASN A 273 2.44 -20.27 -16.51
CA ASN A 273 2.12 -20.26 -17.95
C ASN A 273 2.06 -21.67 -18.56
N ALA A 274 1.74 -21.78 -19.85
CA ALA A 274 1.56 -23.08 -20.51
C ALA A 274 2.79 -24.01 -20.40
N SER A 275 3.99 -23.46 -20.18
CA SER A 275 5.24 -24.22 -20.02
C SER A 275 5.47 -24.76 -18.60
N CYS A 276 4.66 -24.37 -17.61
CA CYS A 276 4.81 -24.85 -16.23
C CYS A 276 4.24 -26.27 -16.04
N ALA A 277 4.98 -27.13 -15.35
CA ALA A 277 4.56 -28.52 -15.04
C ALA A 277 3.30 -28.60 -14.16
N CYS A 278 3.02 -27.55 -13.38
CA CYS A 278 1.87 -27.48 -12.48
C CYS A 278 0.50 -27.49 -13.17
N ARG A 279 0.45 -27.40 -14.50
CA ARG A 279 -0.78 -27.37 -15.29
C ARG A 279 -1.69 -28.55 -14.98
N ASP A 280 -1.10 -29.74 -14.93
CA ASP A 280 -1.82 -31.00 -14.72
C ASP A 280 -1.70 -31.48 -13.26
N GLY A 281 -1.28 -30.59 -12.36
CA GLY A 281 -1.16 -30.87 -10.94
C GLY A 281 -2.52 -31.13 -10.28
N PRO A 282 -2.56 -31.95 -9.22
CA PRO A 282 -3.79 -32.26 -8.49
C PRO A 282 -4.41 -30.99 -7.90
N GLY A 283 -5.73 -30.85 -8.02
CA GLY A 283 -6.47 -29.67 -7.54
C GLY A 283 -6.40 -28.43 -8.45
N GLY A 284 -5.60 -28.47 -9.52
CA GLY A 284 -5.43 -27.37 -10.48
C GLY A 284 -4.59 -26.21 -9.94
N CYS A 285 -3.69 -25.67 -10.77
CA CYS A 285 -2.84 -24.55 -10.37
C CYS A 285 -3.67 -23.26 -10.14
N LYS A 286 -3.69 -22.76 -8.90
CA LYS A 286 -4.39 -21.50 -8.55
C LYS A 286 -3.66 -20.23 -9.00
N ASN A 287 -2.41 -20.35 -9.46
CA ASN A 287 -1.63 -19.21 -9.95
C ASN A 287 -1.84 -18.97 -11.46
N ARG A 288 -3.10 -19.04 -11.92
CA ARG A 288 -3.52 -18.97 -13.34
C ARG A 288 -4.89 -18.31 -13.47
N VAL A 289 -5.00 -17.03 -13.17
CA VAL A 289 -6.27 -16.29 -13.13
C VAL A 289 -6.42 -15.40 -14.36
N VAL A 290 -5.49 -14.47 -14.59
CA VAL A 290 -5.52 -13.55 -15.73
C VAL A 290 -5.28 -14.29 -17.04
N GLY A 291 -4.34 -15.25 -17.06
CA GLY A 291 -4.09 -16.10 -18.22
C GLY A 291 -5.27 -17.01 -18.59
N ALA A 292 -6.18 -17.29 -17.65
CA ALA A 292 -7.43 -17.97 -17.96
C ALA A 292 -8.43 -17.05 -18.72
N GLY A 293 -8.24 -15.73 -18.71
CA GLY A 293 -9.07 -14.79 -19.45
C GLY A 293 -10.44 -14.53 -18.82
N LEU A 294 -11.21 -13.66 -19.47
CA LEU A 294 -12.46 -13.11 -18.96
C LEU A 294 -13.56 -14.19 -18.82
N THR A 295 -14.20 -14.24 -17.66
CA THR A 295 -15.35 -15.12 -17.37
C THR A 295 -16.60 -14.36 -16.89
N LEU A 296 -16.47 -13.07 -16.57
CA LEU A 296 -17.58 -12.26 -16.10
C LEU A 296 -18.52 -11.89 -17.26
N PRO A 297 -19.85 -11.89 -17.04
CA PRO A 297 -20.82 -11.44 -18.03
C PRO A 297 -20.91 -9.91 -18.05
N LEU A 298 -19.92 -9.31 -18.70
CA LEU A 298 -19.81 -7.88 -18.90
C LEU A 298 -20.74 -7.39 -20.02
N GLU A 299 -21.20 -6.15 -19.88
CA GLU A 299 -21.89 -5.41 -20.93
C GLU A 299 -21.36 -3.98 -21.02
N VAL A 300 -21.25 -3.50 -22.25
CA VAL A 300 -20.90 -2.12 -22.60
C VAL A 300 -22.18 -1.31 -22.73
N PHE A 301 -22.21 -0.12 -22.13
CA PHE A 301 -23.41 0.72 -22.08
C PHE A 301 -23.09 2.21 -22.14
N ARG A 302 -24.10 3.04 -22.43
CA ARG A 302 -23.93 4.50 -22.45
C ARG A 302 -23.97 5.11 -21.05
N CYS A 303 -22.93 5.88 -20.73
CA CYS A 303 -22.79 6.69 -19.52
C CYS A 303 -23.16 8.16 -19.76
N ASP A 304 -24.16 8.40 -20.61
CA ASP A 304 -24.56 9.73 -21.11
C ASP A 304 -24.98 10.70 -20.03
N ALA A 305 -25.62 10.21 -18.96
CA ALA A 305 -25.97 11.04 -17.84
C ALA A 305 -24.78 11.84 -17.31
N ARG A 306 -23.60 11.23 -17.20
CA ARG A 306 -22.38 11.89 -16.75
C ARG A 306 -21.52 12.41 -17.91
N GLU A 307 -22.00 12.36 -19.15
CA GLU A 307 -21.25 12.74 -20.36
C GLU A 307 -19.86 12.06 -20.42
N ARG A 308 -19.80 10.78 -20.04
CA ARG A 308 -18.56 9.96 -20.03
C ARG A 308 -18.49 8.95 -21.18
N GLY A 309 -19.36 9.08 -22.17
CA GLY A 309 -19.35 8.20 -23.33
C GLY A 309 -19.79 6.78 -22.99
N TRP A 310 -18.98 5.80 -23.37
CA TRP A 310 -19.23 4.37 -23.11
C TRP A 310 -18.63 3.95 -21.78
N GLY A 311 -19.27 3.01 -21.09
CA GLY A 311 -18.78 2.40 -19.86
C GLY A 311 -19.02 0.91 -19.86
N VAL A 312 -18.45 0.21 -18.89
CA VAL A 312 -18.63 -1.24 -18.70
C VAL A 312 -19.31 -1.50 -17.36
N ARG A 313 -20.20 -2.50 -17.32
CA ARG A 313 -20.76 -3.02 -16.07
C ARG A 313 -20.89 -4.53 -16.14
N CYS A 314 -21.00 -5.19 -14.99
CA CYS A 314 -21.29 -6.63 -14.92
C CYS A 314 -22.77 -6.87 -14.63
N THR A 315 -23.35 -7.91 -15.22
CA THR A 315 -24.74 -8.31 -14.95
C THR A 315 -24.91 -9.10 -13.66
N ARG A 316 -23.81 -9.47 -13.01
CA ARG A 316 -23.76 -10.22 -11.74
C ARG A 316 -22.95 -9.42 -10.71
N THR A 317 -23.07 -9.81 -9.45
CA THR A 317 -22.17 -9.33 -8.39
C THR A 317 -20.76 -9.81 -8.71
N ILE A 318 -19.77 -8.93 -8.51
CA ILE A 318 -18.35 -9.29 -8.61
C ILE A 318 -17.78 -9.32 -7.19
N PRO A 319 -17.32 -10.46 -6.66
CA PRO A 319 -16.65 -10.51 -5.37
C PRO A 319 -15.39 -9.64 -5.31
N ALA A 320 -15.05 -9.15 -4.13
CA ALA A 320 -13.79 -8.47 -3.88
C ALA A 320 -12.59 -9.34 -4.33
N GLY A 321 -11.59 -8.71 -4.94
CA GLY A 321 -10.39 -9.38 -5.44
C GLY A 321 -10.58 -10.12 -6.76
N SER A 322 -11.80 -10.30 -7.27
CA SER A 322 -12.03 -11.02 -8.54
C SER A 322 -11.39 -10.31 -9.73
N PHE A 323 -10.77 -11.09 -10.63
CA PHE A 323 -10.31 -10.62 -11.93
C PHE A 323 -11.49 -10.16 -12.80
N VAL A 324 -11.36 -8.96 -13.37
CA VAL A 324 -12.40 -8.35 -14.21
C VAL A 324 -12.05 -8.47 -15.69
N ALA A 325 -11.01 -7.80 -16.16
CA ALA A 325 -10.56 -7.85 -17.56
C ALA A 325 -9.14 -7.29 -17.68
N VAL A 326 -8.53 -7.42 -18.85
CA VAL A 326 -7.25 -6.78 -19.20
C VAL A 326 -7.48 -5.51 -20.03
N TYR A 327 -6.57 -4.54 -19.97
CA TYR A 327 -6.40 -3.51 -20.98
C TYR A 327 -5.41 -4.02 -22.03
N CYS A 328 -5.85 -4.14 -23.28
CA CYS A 328 -5.00 -4.53 -24.40
C CYS A 328 -5.05 -3.50 -25.51
N GLY A 329 -3.98 -3.42 -26.28
CA GLY A 329 -3.86 -2.57 -27.45
C GLY A 329 -2.55 -2.78 -28.19
N GLU A 330 -2.22 -1.84 -29.07
CA GLU A 330 -0.92 -1.79 -29.73
C GLU A 330 0.15 -1.26 -28.76
N LEU A 331 1.32 -1.91 -28.70
CA LEU A 331 2.48 -1.48 -27.94
C LEU A 331 3.28 -0.48 -28.78
N LEU A 332 3.30 0.76 -28.35
CA LEU A 332 3.98 1.87 -29.02
C LEU A 332 5.18 2.34 -28.21
N THR A 333 6.20 2.87 -28.89
CA THR A 333 7.18 3.73 -28.23
C THR A 333 6.53 5.07 -27.88
N ASP A 334 7.13 5.80 -26.94
CA ASP A 334 6.65 7.13 -26.56
C ASP A 334 6.55 8.09 -27.75
N GLU A 335 7.53 8.06 -28.67
CA GLU A 335 7.53 8.95 -29.84
C GLU A 335 6.32 8.67 -30.75
N GLU A 336 6.00 7.40 -30.97
CA GLU A 336 4.87 6.98 -31.80
C GLU A 336 3.53 7.27 -31.09
N ALA A 337 3.44 7.02 -29.78
CA ALA A 337 2.27 7.35 -28.98
C ALA A 337 1.96 8.86 -29.04
N ASP A 338 2.99 9.70 -28.89
CA ASP A 338 2.91 11.15 -29.01
C ASP A 338 2.48 11.60 -30.41
N ALA A 339 3.05 10.99 -31.45
CA ALA A 339 2.69 11.30 -32.83
C ALA A 339 1.22 10.95 -33.14
N ARG A 340 0.74 9.80 -32.65
CA ARG A 340 -0.66 9.39 -32.77
C ARG A 340 -1.58 10.27 -31.94
N GLY A 341 -1.22 10.58 -30.68
CA GLY A 341 -2.01 11.44 -29.81
C GLY A 341 -2.29 12.81 -30.44
N ARG A 342 -1.28 13.40 -31.11
CA ARG A 342 -1.44 14.68 -31.82
C ARG A 342 -2.37 14.62 -33.04
N THR A 343 -2.39 13.50 -33.76
CA THR A 343 -3.07 13.40 -35.06
C THR A 343 -4.44 12.72 -34.97
N ARG A 344 -4.60 11.81 -34.01
CA ARG A 344 -5.75 10.91 -33.91
C ARG A 344 -6.47 10.99 -32.57
N GLY A 345 -5.93 11.71 -31.58
CA GLY A 345 -6.45 11.77 -30.21
C GLY A 345 -5.78 10.76 -29.28
N ASP A 346 -5.78 11.08 -27.99
CA ASP A 346 -5.05 10.38 -26.92
C ASP A 346 -5.98 9.62 -25.95
N GLU A 347 -7.28 9.48 -26.28
CA GLU A 347 -8.31 9.03 -25.33
C GLU A 347 -8.16 7.56 -24.90
N TYR A 348 -7.44 6.76 -25.68
CA TYR A 348 -7.21 5.33 -25.44
C TYR A 348 -5.73 5.00 -25.30
N LEU A 349 -4.89 6.00 -25.05
CA LEU A 349 -3.49 5.81 -24.71
C LEU A 349 -3.34 5.50 -23.22
N PHE A 350 -2.59 4.44 -22.92
CA PHE A 350 -2.30 4.02 -21.56
C PHE A 350 -0.79 3.86 -21.39
N ASN A 351 -0.17 4.77 -20.65
CA ASN A 351 1.26 4.70 -20.35
C ASN A 351 1.55 3.52 -19.41
N MET A 352 2.45 2.63 -19.82
CA MET A 352 2.97 1.59 -18.94
C MET A 352 4.18 2.17 -18.22
N ASP A 353 3.95 2.77 -17.06
CA ASP A 353 5.02 3.24 -16.17
C ASP A 353 5.72 2.02 -15.53
N CYS A 354 6.42 1.20 -16.33
CA CYS A 354 7.06 -0.06 -15.94
C CYS A 354 8.26 0.12 -14.98
N TYR A 355 8.63 1.35 -14.63
CA TYR A 355 9.77 1.65 -13.75
C TYR A 355 9.53 1.35 -12.27
N GLN A 356 8.32 1.00 -11.86
CA GLN A 356 7.99 0.81 -10.44
C GLN A 356 8.21 -0.64 -9.93
N ILE A 357 8.42 -1.62 -10.82
CA ILE A 357 8.53 -3.05 -10.42
C ILE A 357 9.92 -3.36 -9.83
N ASP A 358 10.97 -2.59 -10.17
CA ASP A 358 12.34 -2.78 -9.68
C ASP A 358 12.60 -2.20 -8.26
N ALA A 359 11.74 -1.28 -7.78
CA ALA A 359 11.95 -0.60 -6.50
C ALA A 359 11.57 -1.43 -5.25
N ALA A 360 10.85 -2.55 -5.44
CA ALA A 360 10.32 -3.38 -4.35
C ALA A 360 11.17 -4.61 -4.02
N ARG A 361 12.29 -4.83 -4.72
CA ARG A 361 13.21 -5.92 -4.40
C ARG A 361 13.99 -5.53 -3.14
N PRO A 362 13.93 -6.30 -2.02
CA PRO A 362 14.83 -6.07 -0.90
C PRO A 362 16.25 -6.14 -1.44
N GLN A 363 17.04 -5.10 -1.22
CA GLN A 363 18.48 -5.17 -1.45
C GLN A 363 19.07 -6.16 -0.45
N THR A 364 19.04 -7.44 -0.77
CA THR A 364 19.92 -8.39 -0.12
C THR A 364 21.32 -8.05 -0.59
N SER A 365 22.09 -7.44 0.28
CA SER A 365 23.53 -7.24 0.11
C SER A 365 24.19 -8.59 -0.19
N LYS A 366 24.48 -8.81 -1.47
CA LYS A 366 25.55 -9.63 -2.05
C LYS A 366 25.33 -9.60 -3.56
N SER A 367 25.95 -8.61 -4.18
CA SER A 367 26.32 -8.70 -5.59
C SER A 367 27.28 -9.87 -5.77
N ASP A 368 27.28 -10.42 -6.98
CA ASP A 368 28.33 -11.29 -7.53
C ASP A 368 28.28 -12.75 -7.04
N ASP A 369 27.51 -13.60 -7.75
CA ASP A 369 27.82 -15.04 -8.00
C ASP A 369 26.64 -15.78 -8.69
N LEU A 370 26.28 -15.38 -9.92
CA LEU A 370 25.40 -16.19 -10.78
C LEU A 370 25.73 -15.94 -12.26
N PHE A 371 27.01 -16.08 -12.60
CA PHE A 371 27.46 -16.29 -13.97
C PHE A 371 28.71 -17.17 -13.99
N GLU A 372 28.57 -18.44 -13.61
CA GLU A 372 29.52 -19.48 -14.02
C GLU A 372 28.74 -20.71 -14.53
N LEU A 373 28.58 -20.74 -15.85
CA LEU A 373 28.29 -21.93 -16.63
C LEU A 373 29.40 -22.97 -16.39
N HIS A 374 29.12 -24.00 -15.60
CA HIS A 374 29.88 -25.24 -15.70
C HIS A 374 29.23 -26.10 -16.78
N GLY A 375 29.97 -26.30 -17.88
CA GLY A 375 29.56 -27.10 -19.02
C GLY A 375 29.30 -28.57 -18.68
N PRO A 376 28.71 -29.34 -19.61
CA PRO A 376 28.26 -30.70 -19.35
C PRO A 376 29.45 -31.66 -19.28
N PRO A 377 29.50 -32.63 -18.33
CA PRO A 377 30.37 -33.77 -18.47
C PRO A 377 29.67 -34.84 -19.31
N GLU A 378 30.46 -35.43 -20.22
CA GLU A 378 30.07 -36.52 -21.10
C GLU A 378 29.75 -37.83 -20.35
N GLN A 379 28.91 -38.60 -21.04
CA GLN A 379 28.51 -40.00 -20.91
C GLN A 379 29.36 -40.93 -20.02
N SER A 380 28.70 -41.67 -19.14
CA SER A 380 28.93 -43.12 -19.03
C SER A 380 27.69 -43.87 -18.55
N SER A 381 27.51 -45.03 -19.16
CA SER A 381 26.49 -46.05 -18.96
C SER A 381 26.50 -46.68 -17.57
N ALA A 382 25.32 -46.93 -16.98
CA ALA A 382 25.04 -48.19 -16.27
C ALA A 382 23.54 -48.34 -16.01
N SER A 383 23.03 -49.52 -16.36
CA SER A 383 21.71 -50.06 -16.08
C SER A 383 21.48 -50.31 -14.58
N SER A 384 20.25 -50.15 -14.11
CA SER A 384 19.57 -51.22 -13.33
C SER A 384 18.10 -50.87 -13.08
N ALA A 385 17.27 -51.86 -13.33
CA ALA A 385 15.84 -51.88 -13.08
C ALA A 385 15.56 -52.08 -11.58
N ALA A 386 14.55 -51.39 -11.06
CA ALA A 386 13.83 -51.84 -9.87
C ALA A 386 12.37 -51.39 -9.91
N THR A 387 11.52 -52.39 -9.73
CA THR A 387 10.05 -52.50 -9.80
C THR A 387 9.33 -51.68 -8.72
N PRO A 388 8.06 -51.23 -8.92
CA PRO A 388 7.33 -50.40 -7.97
C PRO A 388 6.64 -51.23 -6.85
N PRO A 389 6.34 -50.67 -5.66
CA PRO A 389 5.42 -51.28 -4.73
C PRO A 389 3.98 -50.76 -4.93
N GLU A 390 3.04 -51.71 -4.90
CA GLU A 390 1.59 -51.53 -4.85
C GLU A 390 1.07 -51.02 -3.48
N PRO A 391 -0.19 -50.56 -3.39
CA PRO A 391 -0.70 -49.73 -2.30
C PRO A 391 -1.39 -50.52 -1.16
N SER A 392 -1.39 -49.92 0.03
CA SER A 392 -2.14 -50.40 1.22
C SER A 392 -3.53 -49.74 1.33
N PRO A 393 -4.52 -50.37 2.00
CA PRO A 393 -5.96 -50.08 1.87
C PRO A 393 -6.47 -48.96 2.81
N PRO A 394 -7.70 -48.45 2.61
CA PRO A 394 -8.23 -47.30 3.34
C PRO A 394 -8.99 -47.72 4.62
N PRO A 395 -9.11 -46.84 5.63
CA PRO A 395 -10.14 -46.98 6.65
C PRO A 395 -11.36 -46.08 6.35
N SER A 396 -12.47 -46.78 6.08
CA SER A 396 -13.83 -46.61 6.61
C SER A 396 -14.35 -45.24 7.06
N ALA A 397 -15.47 -44.89 6.40
CA ALA A 397 -16.50 -43.92 6.72
C ALA A 397 -16.88 -43.76 8.20
N ALA A 398 -17.12 -42.51 8.59
CA ALA A 398 -18.07 -42.14 9.62
C ALA A 398 -19.03 -41.08 9.06
N THR A 399 -20.31 -41.41 9.15
CA THR A 399 -21.49 -40.68 8.69
C THR A 399 -21.95 -39.62 9.68
N ASP A 400 -22.36 -38.45 9.14
CA ASP A 400 -23.46 -37.56 9.56
C ASP A 400 -23.38 -36.79 10.91
N PRO A 401 -24.15 -35.68 11.11
CA PRO A 401 -25.29 -35.22 10.31
C PRO A 401 -25.31 -33.73 9.91
N ALA A 402 -26.19 -33.49 8.93
CA ALA A 402 -26.73 -32.21 8.51
C ALA A 402 -27.19 -31.34 9.69
N SER A 403 -26.84 -30.05 9.65
CA SER A 403 -27.57 -29.00 10.36
C SER A 403 -28.01 -27.93 9.36
N SER A 404 -29.31 -27.94 9.10
CA SER A 404 -30.09 -26.85 8.54
C SER A 404 -29.75 -25.50 9.19
N ARG A 405 -29.39 -24.49 8.40
CA ARG A 405 -29.58 -23.08 8.77
C ARG A 405 -30.18 -22.31 7.59
N THR A 406 -31.33 -21.74 7.86
CA THR A 406 -32.10 -20.80 7.05
C THR A 406 -31.33 -19.50 6.75
N PRO A 407 -31.66 -18.77 5.67
CA PRO A 407 -30.88 -17.64 5.19
C PRO A 407 -31.10 -16.40 6.05
N ALA A 408 -30.01 -15.81 6.55
CA ALA A 408 -30.02 -14.51 7.18
C ALA A 408 -30.00 -13.41 6.09
N THR A 409 -30.92 -12.45 6.24
CA THR A 409 -31.01 -11.19 5.49
C THR A 409 -29.68 -10.41 5.46
N PRO A 410 -29.31 -9.78 4.33
CA PRO A 410 -28.05 -9.05 4.22
C PRO A 410 -28.14 -7.72 4.96
N THR A 411 -27.45 -7.62 6.10
CA THR A 411 -27.12 -6.34 6.73
C THR A 411 -26.04 -5.65 5.91
N ALA A 412 -26.29 -4.39 5.53
CA ALA A 412 -25.36 -3.54 4.78
C ALA A 412 -23.97 -3.49 5.43
N SER A 413 -22.98 -4.13 4.80
CA SER A 413 -21.57 -3.99 5.17
C SER A 413 -21.13 -2.55 4.97
N LYS A 414 -20.62 -1.95 6.05
CA LYS A 414 -20.05 -0.61 6.05
C LYS A 414 -18.86 -0.56 5.09
N ARG A 415 -18.89 0.43 4.19
CA ARG A 415 -17.79 0.87 3.34
C ARG A 415 -16.52 1.08 4.20
N PRO A 416 -15.43 0.31 4.01
CA PRO A 416 -14.17 0.64 4.64
C PRO A 416 -13.69 2.00 4.10
N ALA A 417 -13.13 2.84 4.98
CA ALA A 417 -12.50 4.08 4.56
C ALA A 417 -11.43 3.76 3.52
N ALA A 418 -11.41 4.52 2.42
CA ALA A 418 -10.49 4.35 1.31
C ALA A 418 -9.04 4.20 1.84
N LEU A 419 -8.52 2.98 1.81
CA LEU A 419 -7.09 2.74 1.72
C LEU A 419 -6.75 3.05 0.26
N SER A 420 -6.57 4.33 -0.05
CA SER A 420 -5.80 4.69 -1.23
C SER A 420 -4.37 4.23 -0.97
N PRO A 421 -3.79 3.28 -1.74
CA PRO A 421 -2.36 3.07 -1.67
C PRO A 421 -1.71 4.42 -1.94
N THR A 422 -0.92 4.90 -0.98
CA THR A 422 -0.21 6.16 -1.14
C THR A 422 0.81 5.91 -2.26
N PRO A 423 0.80 6.66 -3.37
CA PRO A 423 1.81 6.48 -4.39
C PRO A 423 3.16 6.77 -3.75
N LEU A 424 4.02 5.75 -3.69
CA LEU A 424 5.40 5.91 -3.26
C LEU A 424 6.03 6.97 -4.17
N ARG A 425 6.41 8.11 -3.59
CA ARG A 425 7.15 9.15 -4.29
C ARG A 425 8.54 8.61 -4.60
N ALA A 426 8.71 8.08 -5.81
CA ALA A 426 9.99 7.56 -6.29
C ALA A 426 10.86 8.70 -6.85
N THR A 427 12.14 8.69 -6.48
CA THR A 427 13.19 9.48 -7.13
C THR A 427 13.55 8.85 -8.49
N PRO A 428 13.78 9.61 -9.57
CA PRO A 428 14.18 9.05 -10.86
C PRO A 428 15.52 8.28 -10.75
N ARG A 429 15.57 7.06 -11.29
CA ARG A 429 16.81 6.29 -11.47
C ARG A 429 17.39 6.60 -12.86
N PRO A 430 18.72 6.67 -13.03
CA PRO A 430 19.31 6.77 -14.37
C PRO A 430 18.99 5.51 -15.20
N PRO A 431 18.78 5.66 -16.53
CA PRO A 431 18.49 4.54 -17.42
C PRO A 431 19.68 3.57 -17.52
N ARG A 432 19.39 2.28 -17.61
CA ARG A 432 20.37 1.21 -17.87
C ARG A 432 20.92 1.34 -19.29
N ALA A 433 22.19 0.98 -19.45
CA ALA A 433 22.94 1.11 -20.71
C ALA A 433 22.50 0.11 -21.81
N ASP A 434 21.57 -0.79 -21.53
CA ASP A 434 21.07 -1.86 -22.42
C ASP A 434 19.81 -1.48 -23.21
N GLY A 435 19.25 -0.28 -23.01
CA GLY A 435 18.08 0.19 -23.76
C GLY A 435 16.76 -0.52 -23.40
N LEU A 436 16.75 -1.39 -22.40
CA LEU A 436 15.56 -2.10 -21.90
C LEU A 436 14.63 -1.22 -21.05
N ASP A 437 15.03 0.02 -20.80
CA ASP A 437 14.31 1.01 -19.99
C ASP A 437 13.50 2.02 -20.83
N ALA A 438 13.19 1.74 -22.10
CA ALA A 438 12.33 2.64 -22.89
C ALA A 438 10.86 2.55 -22.40
N PRO A 439 10.19 3.68 -22.14
CA PRO A 439 8.77 3.66 -21.78
C PRO A 439 7.94 3.15 -22.95
N VAL A 440 6.91 2.36 -22.64
CA VAL A 440 6.02 1.77 -23.65
C VAL A 440 4.59 2.20 -23.34
N CYS A 441 3.86 2.57 -24.37
CA CYS A 441 2.46 2.99 -24.28
C CYS A 441 1.55 1.97 -24.96
N LEU A 442 0.38 1.71 -24.40
CA LEU A 442 -0.68 0.91 -25.02
C LEU A 442 -1.69 1.83 -25.71
N ASP A 443 -1.88 1.65 -27.02
CA ASP A 443 -2.91 2.34 -27.80
C ASP A 443 -4.06 1.37 -28.11
N ALA A 444 -5.21 1.62 -27.47
CA ALA A 444 -6.43 0.84 -27.69
C ALA A 444 -7.43 1.51 -28.67
N LYS A 445 -6.98 2.44 -29.53
CA LYS A 445 -7.87 3.14 -30.47
C LYS A 445 -8.45 2.20 -31.53
N TRP A 446 -7.60 1.41 -32.19
CA TRP A 446 -7.97 0.54 -33.32
C TRP A 446 -8.00 -0.93 -32.98
N TYR A 447 -7.10 -1.38 -32.10
CA TYR A 447 -7.05 -2.73 -31.59
C TYR A 447 -7.15 -2.64 -30.08
N GLY A 448 -8.11 -3.32 -29.45
CA GLY A 448 -8.19 -3.29 -28.00
C GLY A 448 -9.08 -4.35 -27.40
N SER A 449 -9.04 -4.48 -26.08
CA SER A 449 -9.98 -5.30 -25.32
C SER A 449 -11.18 -4.48 -24.86
N VAL A 450 -12.10 -5.09 -24.10
CA VAL A 450 -13.17 -4.37 -23.39
C VAL A 450 -12.64 -3.32 -22.39
N GLY A 451 -11.39 -3.46 -21.94
CA GLY A 451 -10.76 -2.58 -20.96
C GLY A 451 -10.70 -1.12 -21.41
N ARG A 452 -10.70 -0.86 -22.73
CA ARG A 452 -10.73 0.48 -23.32
C ARG A 452 -11.96 1.31 -22.91
N TYR A 453 -13.04 0.65 -22.47
CA TYR A 453 -14.29 1.30 -22.05
C TYR A 453 -14.40 1.51 -20.53
N PHE A 454 -13.38 1.16 -19.73
CA PHE A 454 -13.42 1.44 -18.30
C PHE A 454 -13.20 2.93 -18.04
N ASN A 455 -14.17 3.58 -17.40
CA ASN A 455 -14.11 5.00 -17.10
C ASN A 455 -13.32 5.32 -15.83
N HIS A 456 -12.89 6.57 -15.73
CA HIS A 456 -12.30 7.11 -14.51
C HIS A 456 -13.34 7.28 -13.38
N SER A 457 -12.92 6.97 -12.15
CA SER A 457 -13.54 7.47 -10.92
C SER A 457 -12.48 7.89 -9.89
N CYS A 458 -12.75 8.98 -9.14
CA CYS A 458 -11.94 9.36 -7.98
C CYS A 458 -12.22 8.46 -6.75
N GLU A 459 -13.31 7.71 -6.77
CA GLU A 459 -13.63 6.64 -5.81
C GLU A 459 -13.90 5.36 -6.61
N PRO A 460 -12.84 4.71 -7.14
CA PRO A 460 -12.99 3.58 -8.04
C PRO A 460 -13.46 2.32 -7.30
N ASN A 461 -13.98 1.37 -8.07
CA ASN A 461 -14.33 0.02 -7.59
C ASN A 461 -13.38 -1.06 -8.12
N MET A 462 -12.44 -0.70 -8.98
CA MET A 462 -11.38 -1.58 -9.46
C MET A 462 -10.01 -0.93 -9.28
N ALA A 463 -9.00 -1.78 -9.15
CA ALA A 463 -7.59 -1.41 -9.25
C ALA A 463 -6.93 -2.12 -10.43
N LYS A 464 -5.94 -1.45 -11.03
CA LYS A 464 -5.05 -2.05 -12.03
C LYS A 464 -3.90 -2.76 -11.32
N GLN A 465 -3.48 -3.90 -11.85
CA GLN A 465 -2.37 -4.70 -11.37
C GLN A 465 -1.56 -5.19 -12.56
N MET A 466 -0.23 -5.09 -12.45
CA MET A 466 0.69 -5.63 -13.45
C MET A 466 0.77 -7.15 -13.28
N VAL A 467 0.50 -7.90 -14.35
CA VAL A 467 0.52 -9.36 -14.34
C VAL A 467 1.34 -9.90 -15.50
N PHE A 468 2.31 -10.75 -15.19
CA PHE A 468 3.13 -11.48 -16.17
C PHE A 468 2.61 -12.90 -16.29
N VAL A 469 2.25 -13.30 -17.51
CA VAL A 469 1.73 -14.65 -17.80
C VAL A 469 2.76 -15.39 -18.63
N ASP A 470 2.77 -15.20 -19.94
CA ASP A 470 3.61 -15.97 -20.85
C ASP A 470 5.05 -15.43 -20.97
N SER A 471 5.20 -14.10 -20.88
CA SER A 471 6.49 -13.42 -20.86
C SER A 471 6.65 -12.64 -19.55
N GLN A 472 7.88 -12.62 -19.05
CA GLN A 472 8.33 -11.85 -17.89
C GLN A 472 9.13 -10.62 -18.31
N ASP A 473 9.07 -10.27 -19.60
CA ASP A 473 9.60 -9.01 -20.12
C ASP A 473 8.85 -7.86 -19.45
N VAL A 474 9.56 -7.17 -18.54
CA VAL A 474 9.03 -6.10 -17.69
C VAL A 474 8.45 -4.92 -18.47
N ARG A 475 8.78 -4.80 -19.76
CA ARG A 475 8.25 -3.77 -20.67
C ARG A 475 6.84 -4.09 -21.17
N THR A 476 6.40 -5.35 -21.03
CA THR A 476 5.13 -5.83 -21.61
C THR A 476 4.24 -6.59 -20.61
N PRO A 477 4.01 -6.08 -19.38
CA PRO A 477 3.05 -6.70 -18.48
C PRO A 477 1.63 -6.63 -19.06
N LYS A 478 0.77 -7.58 -18.68
CA LYS A 478 -0.67 -7.40 -18.86
C LYS A 478 -1.16 -6.41 -17.79
N ILE A 479 -1.90 -5.39 -18.22
CA ILE A 479 -2.63 -4.50 -17.30
C ILE A 479 -3.96 -5.17 -16.96
N ALA A 480 -4.02 -5.86 -15.82
CA ALA A 480 -5.22 -6.55 -15.37
C ALA A 480 -5.99 -5.71 -14.35
N PHE A 481 -7.32 -5.72 -14.43
CA PHE A 481 -8.20 -5.06 -13.46
C PHE A 481 -8.81 -6.06 -12.50
N PHE A 482 -8.82 -5.72 -11.22
CA PHE A 482 -9.39 -6.53 -10.15
C PHE A 482 -10.36 -5.70 -9.30
N ALA A 483 -11.42 -6.31 -8.81
CA ALA A 483 -12.40 -5.64 -7.95
C ALA A 483 -11.80 -5.30 -6.58
N LEU A 484 -11.99 -4.07 -6.09
CA LEU A 484 -11.51 -3.64 -4.77
C LEU A 484 -12.42 -4.10 -3.62
N TRP A 485 -13.70 -4.32 -3.91
CA TRP A 485 -14.74 -4.70 -2.96
C TRP A 485 -15.89 -5.36 -3.74
N ASP A 486 -16.84 -5.98 -3.04
CA ASP A 486 -17.99 -6.64 -3.67
C ASP A 486 -18.83 -5.67 -4.50
N ILE A 487 -18.73 -5.74 -5.83
CA ILE A 487 -19.39 -4.81 -6.76
C ILE A 487 -20.80 -5.33 -7.07
N PRO A 488 -21.87 -4.58 -6.73
CA PRO A 488 -23.23 -5.00 -7.04
C PRO A 488 -23.49 -5.10 -8.55
N PRO A 489 -24.44 -5.94 -8.99
CA PRO A 489 -24.83 -6.03 -10.39
C PRO A 489 -25.20 -4.67 -10.96
N LYS A 490 -24.86 -4.46 -12.23
CA LYS A 490 -25.14 -3.25 -13.01
C LYS A 490 -24.50 -1.97 -12.48
N THR A 491 -23.59 -2.06 -11.51
CA THR A 491 -22.71 -0.95 -11.13
C THR A 491 -21.66 -0.76 -12.23
N GLU A 492 -21.42 0.49 -12.62
CA GLU A 492 -20.35 0.83 -13.57
C GLU A 492 -18.99 0.46 -12.98
N LEU A 493 -18.14 -0.14 -13.81
CA LEU A 493 -16.78 -0.52 -13.49
C LEU A 493 -15.84 0.63 -13.83
N THR A 494 -15.13 1.11 -12.81
CA THR A 494 -14.26 2.30 -12.91
C THR A 494 -12.95 2.10 -12.15
N TYR A 495 -11.89 2.74 -12.64
CA TYR A 495 -10.58 2.77 -11.99
C TYR A 495 -10.03 4.21 -11.91
N ASP A 496 -8.99 4.44 -11.10
CA ASP A 496 -8.29 5.72 -11.13
C ASP A 496 -7.30 5.75 -12.30
N TYR A 497 -7.46 6.71 -13.21
CA TYR A 497 -6.56 6.85 -14.36
C TYR A 497 -5.16 7.25 -13.93
N GLY A 498 -5.01 7.88 -12.76
CA GLY A 498 -3.70 8.25 -12.22
C GLY A 498 -3.08 9.50 -12.83
N TYR A 499 -3.82 10.28 -13.64
CA TYR A 499 -3.35 11.57 -14.13
C TYR A 499 -3.12 12.57 -12.99
N GLU A 500 -1.98 13.24 -13.01
CA GLU A 500 -1.70 14.35 -12.10
C GLU A 500 -2.36 15.65 -12.61
N VAL A 501 -2.99 16.40 -11.70
CA VAL A 501 -3.62 17.68 -12.06
C VAL A 501 -2.53 18.66 -12.50
N ASN A 502 -2.68 19.25 -13.69
CA ASN A 502 -1.70 20.11 -14.39
C ASN A 502 -0.52 19.39 -15.07
N GLN A 503 -0.56 18.06 -15.21
CA GLN A 503 0.45 17.33 -15.98
C GLN A 503 0.43 17.72 -17.47
N VAL A 504 -0.74 18.08 -18.01
CA VAL A 504 -0.89 18.53 -19.41
C VAL A 504 -0.92 20.06 -19.45
N HIS A 505 0.16 20.68 -19.94
CA HIS A 505 0.27 22.13 -20.01
C HIS A 505 -0.80 22.74 -20.94
N GLY A 506 -1.61 23.66 -20.42
CA GLY A 506 -2.59 24.43 -21.21
C GLY A 506 -3.88 23.70 -21.60
N ARG A 507 -4.10 22.45 -21.16
CA ARG A 507 -5.37 21.73 -21.33
C ARG A 507 -5.90 21.32 -19.95
N SER A 508 -7.22 21.36 -19.77
CA SER A 508 -7.83 20.80 -18.58
C SER A 508 -9.14 20.09 -18.91
N LEU A 509 -9.34 18.93 -18.31
CA LEU A 509 -10.57 18.15 -18.48
C LEU A 509 -11.28 18.00 -17.14
N ALA A 510 -12.54 18.45 -17.07
CA ALA A 510 -13.34 18.34 -15.86
C ALA A 510 -13.69 16.88 -15.55
N CYS A 511 -13.56 16.48 -14.28
CA CYS A 511 -13.93 15.14 -13.85
C CYS A 511 -15.44 15.03 -13.66
N LYS A 512 -16.05 14.04 -14.34
CA LYS A 512 -17.50 13.77 -14.29
C LYS A 512 -17.85 12.44 -13.60
N CYS A 513 -16.94 11.87 -12.79
CA CYS A 513 -17.24 10.64 -12.05
C CYS A 513 -18.37 10.82 -11.03
N GLY A 514 -18.44 12.03 -10.44
CA GLY A 514 -19.36 12.43 -9.37
C GLY A 514 -19.30 11.59 -8.11
N ALA A 515 -18.10 11.09 -7.79
CA ALA A 515 -17.75 10.69 -6.42
C ALA A 515 -17.91 11.86 -5.44
N GLU A 516 -18.20 11.58 -4.16
CA GLU A 516 -18.34 12.63 -3.15
C GLU A 516 -17.03 13.40 -2.94
N GLN A 517 -15.90 12.68 -2.96
CA GLN A 517 -14.55 13.25 -2.84
C GLN A 517 -13.87 13.37 -4.21
N CYS A 518 -14.59 13.89 -5.21
CA CYS A 518 -14.05 14.10 -6.55
C CYS A 518 -12.94 15.17 -6.57
N ARG A 519 -11.84 14.91 -7.29
CA ARG A 519 -10.73 15.87 -7.52
C ARG A 519 -11.14 17.07 -8.38
N GLY A 520 -12.32 17.02 -9.02
CA GLY A 520 -12.86 18.07 -9.88
C GLY A 520 -12.30 18.08 -11.31
N ARG A 521 -11.10 17.52 -11.54
CA ARG A 521 -10.43 17.42 -12.85
C ARG A 521 -9.83 16.04 -13.06
N LEU A 522 -9.76 15.61 -14.32
CA LEU A 522 -8.94 14.47 -14.75
C LEU A 522 -7.48 14.92 -14.89
N TYR A 523 -7.23 16.02 -15.63
CA TYR A 523 -5.92 16.67 -15.79
C TYR A 523 -6.02 18.19 -15.88
#